data_AF-A0A1R3EU12-F1
#
_entry.id   AF-A0A1R3EU12-F1
#
_cell.length_a   1.000
_cell.length_b   1.000
_cell.length_c   1.000
_cell.angle_alpha   90.00
_cell.angle_beta   90.00
_cell.angle_gamma   90.00
#
_symmetry.space_group_name_H-M   'P 1'
#
loop_
_entity.id
_entity.type
_entity.pdbx_description
1 polymer ?
#
loop_
_entity_poly.entity_id
_entity_poly.type
_entity_poly.pdbx_seq_one_letter_code
_entity_poly.pdbx_strand_id
1 'polypeptide(L)'
;MWMLLRVLIAYLLIGPTYAILILSNTATPVFLDTTAEVLAWISCFLLVIGYVLIRFSKTRYMGKLLSLSVLGAVVLIMYVDERYRIFGVSVNAWSLFLAVLYLTMLLYFIFPVKQFKPLLSLVPVAGVSWFLVWTFVGPISLTYELISNKTTISIANYQKVIDLLPELYLDGFQSGLFSMLLVLWLYAFVILCHNPKRSYQQLASHAVKIRNAWH
;
A
#
# COMPACT_ATOMS: atom_id res chain seq x y z
N MET A 1 -13.02 -31.04 3.06
CA MET A 1 -13.98 -30.12 2.42
C MET A 1 -13.58 -28.64 2.58
N TRP A 2 -13.51 -28.07 3.78
CA TRP A 2 -13.19 -26.63 3.97
C TRP A 2 -11.81 -26.18 3.48
N MET A 3 -10.80 -27.06 3.56
CA MET A 3 -9.47 -26.78 3.03
C MET A 3 -9.45 -26.71 1.51
N LEU A 4 -10.15 -27.63 0.83
CA LEU A 4 -10.35 -27.60 -0.63
C LEU A 4 -11.07 -26.33 -1.07
N LEU A 5 -12.09 -25.89 -0.32
CA LEU A 5 -12.78 -24.63 -0.58
C LEU A 5 -11.83 -23.41 -0.47
N ARG A 6 -10.93 -23.39 0.53
CA ARG A 6 -9.93 -22.32 0.65
C ARG A 6 -8.96 -22.31 -0.52
N VAL A 7 -8.50 -23.49 -0.95
CA VAL A 7 -7.63 -23.62 -2.13
C VAL A 7 -8.35 -23.14 -3.39
N LEU A 8 -9.63 -23.49 -3.56
CA LEU A 8 -10.44 -23.01 -4.68
C LEU A 8 -10.58 -21.48 -4.69
N ILE A 9 -10.90 -20.89 -3.54
CA ILE A 9 -10.99 -19.43 -3.40
C ILE A 9 -9.64 -18.77 -3.70
N ALA A 10 -8.55 -19.30 -3.14
CA ALA A 10 -7.21 -18.78 -3.39
C ALA A 10 -6.84 -18.87 -4.88
N TYR A 11 -7.19 -19.98 -5.54
CA TYR A 11 -6.98 -20.16 -6.98
C TYR A 11 -7.74 -19.12 -7.81
N LEU A 12 -9.00 -18.84 -7.47
CA LEU A 12 -9.79 -17.79 -8.14
C LEU A 12 -9.21 -16.39 -7.95
N LEU A 13 -8.53 -16.14 -6.83
CA LEU A 13 -7.87 -14.86 -6.54
C LEU A 13 -6.53 -14.67 -7.29
N ILE A 14 -5.96 -15.73 -7.89
CA ILE A 14 -4.72 -15.63 -8.67
C ILE A 14 -4.92 -14.72 -9.89
N GLY A 15 -6.03 -14.84 -10.61
CA GLY A 15 -6.29 -14.01 -11.80
C GLY A 15 -6.30 -12.50 -11.50
N PRO A 16 -7.14 -12.01 -10.56
CA PRO A 16 -7.15 -10.60 -10.17
C PRO A 16 -5.81 -10.12 -9.61
N THR A 17 -5.14 -10.91 -8.76
CA THR A 17 -3.83 -10.53 -8.21
C THR A 17 -2.77 -10.42 -9.30
N TYR A 18 -2.77 -11.34 -10.28
CA TYR A 18 -1.86 -11.30 -11.41
C TYR A 18 -2.08 -10.06 -12.30
N ALA A 19 -3.33 -9.68 -12.55
CA ALA A 19 -3.66 -8.46 -13.29
C ALA A 19 -3.10 -7.20 -12.59
N ILE A 20 -3.25 -7.12 -11.26
CA ILE A 20 -2.69 -6.01 -10.46
C ILE A 20 -1.16 -5.98 -10.56
N LEU A 21 -0.50 -7.14 -10.51
CA LEU A 21 0.96 -7.23 -10.62
C LEU A 21 1.47 -6.77 -11.98
N ILE A 22 0.76 -7.11 -13.06
CA ILE A 22 1.09 -6.61 -14.41
C ILE A 22 0.97 -5.09 -14.46
N LEU A 23 -0.17 -4.54 -14.01
CA LEU A 23 -0.41 -3.10 -13.99
C LEU A 23 0.67 -2.36 -13.18
N SER A 24 1.00 -2.89 -12.00
CA SER A 24 2.07 -2.37 -11.16
C SER A 24 3.43 -2.42 -11.85
N ASN A 25 3.72 -3.47 -12.61
CA ASN A 25 5.02 -3.61 -13.29
C ASN A 25 5.16 -2.64 -14.48
N THR A 26 4.05 -2.27 -15.10
CA THR A 26 4.02 -1.30 -16.20
C THR A 26 3.97 0.16 -15.74
N ALA A 27 3.56 0.41 -14.50
CA ALA A 27 3.37 1.75 -13.97
C ALA A 27 4.67 2.37 -13.46
N THR A 28 5.62 2.72 -14.34
CA THR A 28 6.85 3.43 -13.93
C THR A 28 6.54 4.85 -13.45
N PRO A 29 7.08 5.32 -12.32
CA PRO A 29 6.85 6.67 -11.84
C PRO A 29 7.80 7.58 -12.60
N VAL A 30 7.25 8.48 -13.41
CA VAL A 30 8.09 9.42 -14.16
C VAL A 30 8.69 10.52 -13.25
N PHE A 31 8.29 10.58 -11.96
CA PHE A 31 8.51 11.72 -11.08
C PHE A 31 9.11 11.38 -9.70
N LEU A 32 9.90 10.31 -9.58
CA LEU A 32 10.52 9.93 -8.30
C LEU A 32 12.05 10.17 -8.25
N ASP A 33 12.56 11.14 -9.00
CA ASP A 33 13.90 11.69 -8.73
C ASP A 33 13.85 12.46 -7.40
N THR A 34 13.98 11.71 -6.30
CA THR A 34 13.88 12.22 -4.95
C THR A 34 15.27 12.54 -4.45
N THR A 35 15.52 13.79 -4.08
CA THR A 35 16.77 14.13 -3.39
C THR A 35 16.79 13.51 -2.00
N ALA A 36 17.90 12.89 -1.61
CA ALA A 36 18.05 12.25 -0.31
C ALA A 36 17.76 13.21 0.86
N GLU A 37 18.02 14.51 0.66
CA GLU A 37 17.69 15.57 1.60
C GLU A 37 16.19 15.71 1.84
N VAL A 38 15.37 15.77 0.77
CA VAL A 38 13.91 15.87 0.88
C VAL A 38 13.35 14.64 1.60
N LEU A 39 13.84 13.44 1.24
CA LEU A 39 13.44 12.20 1.89
C LEU A 39 13.76 12.22 3.40
N ALA A 40 14.94 12.71 3.79
CA ALA A 40 15.34 12.82 5.19
C ALA A 40 14.44 13.80 5.96
N TRP A 41 14.17 14.99 5.41
CA TRP A 41 13.30 15.98 6.04
C TRP A 41 11.87 15.49 6.22
N ILE A 42 11.26 14.94 5.16
CA ILE A 42 9.90 14.37 5.22
C ILE A 42 9.85 13.24 6.25
N SER A 43 10.83 12.34 6.22
CA SER A 43 10.88 11.21 7.15
C SER A 43 10.98 11.68 8.61
N CYS A 44 11.89 12.61 8.90
CA CYS A 44 12.01 13.22 10.22
C CYS A 44 10.70 13.87 10.68
N PHE A 45 10.07 14.67 9.81
CA PHE A 45 8.82 15.35 10.12
C PHE A 45 7.69 14.36 10.44
N LEU A 46 7.50 13.34 9.61
CA LEU A 46 6.48 12.31 9.81
C LEU A 46 6.77 11.44 11.05
N LEU A 47 8.04 11.18 11.37
CA LEU A 47 8.44 10.47 12.59
C LEU A 47 8.15 11.30 13.85
N VAL A 48 8.35 12.62 13.81
CA VAL A 48 7.96 13.51 14.91
C VAL A 48 6.45 13.45 15.13
N ILE A 49 5.65 13.52 14.06
CA ILE A 49 4.19 13.33 14.14
C ILE A 49 3.85 11.96 14.71
N GLY A 50 4.49 10.89 14.23
CA GLY A 50 4.33 9.53 14.73
C GLY A 50 4.61 9.42 16.22
N TYR A 51 5.71 10.03 16.67
CA TYR A 51 6.10 10.08 18.08
C TYR A 51 5.05 10.81 18.93
N VAL A 52 4.58 11.98 18.48
CA VAL A 52 3.51 12.74 19.16
C VAL A 52 2.25 11.90 19.28
N LEU A 53 1.82 11.22 18.20
CA LEU A 53 0.67 10.32 18.22
C LEU A 53 0.86 9.13 19.18
N ILE A 54 2.07 8.60 19.32
CA ILE A 54 2.37 7.51 20.26
C ILE A 54 2.12 7.93 21.72
N ARG A 55 2.30 9.21 22.06
CA ARG A 55 2.12 9.74 23.42
C ARG A 55 0.66 9.79 23.84
N PHE A 56 -0.29 9.82 22.91
CA PHE A 56 -1.72 9.81 23.22
C PHE A 56 -2.28 8.39 23.16
N SER A 57 -2.92 7.93 24.25
CA SER A 57 -3.43 6.55 24.36
C SER A 57 -4.39 6.16 23.23
N LYS A 58 -5.26 7.10 22.81
CA LYS A 58 -6.24 6.88 21.73
C LYS A 58 -5.60 6.71 20.34
N THR A 59 -4.47 7.36 20.06
CA THR A 59 -3.83 7.35 18.73
C THR A 59 -2.53 6.55 18.70
N ARG A 60 -2.16 5.89 19.81
CA ARG A 60 -0.91 5.14 19.96
C ARG A 60 -0.64 4.14 18.84
N TYR A 61 -1.65 3.37 18.44
CA TYR A 61 -1.49 2.37 17.37
C TYR A 61 -1.29 3.04 16.00
N MET A 62 -1.97 4.15 15.75
CA MET A 62 -1.80 4.93 14.52
C MET A 62 -0.41 5.56 14.44
N GLY A 63 0.11 6.07 15.56
CA GLY A 63 1.49 6.58 15.62
C GLY A 63 2.54 5.50 15.38
N LYS A 64 2.35 4.28 15.92
CA LYS A 64 3.22 3.12 15.62
C LYS A 64 3.17 2.73 14.14
N LEU A 65 1.95 2.65 13.58
CA LEU A 65 1.74 2.33 12.17
C LEU A 65 2.44 3.36 11.28
N LEU A 66 2.22 4.65 11.54
CA LEU A 66 2.87 5.74 10.80
C LEU A 66 4.40 5.62 10.87
N SER A 67 4.96 5.44 12.07
CA SER A 67 6.41 5.36 12.25
C SER A 67 7.04 4.19 11.50
N LEU A 68 6.42 3.01 11.56
CA LEU A 68 6.85 1.84 10.80
C LEU A 68 6.69 2.04 9.28
N SER A 69 5.63 2.74 8.87
CA SER A 69 5.35 2.98 7.45
C SER A 69 6.29 4.02 6.84
N VAL A 70 6.81 4.96 7.63
CA VAL A 70 7.88 5.86 7.17
C VAL A 70 9.14 5.04 6.84
N LEU A 71 9.54 4.12 7.72
CA LEU A 71 10.67 3.22 7.46
C LEU A 71 10.42 2.34 6.23
N GLY A 72 9.20 1.81 6.09
CA GLY A 72 8.81 1.05 4.91
C GLY A 72 8.86 1.90 3.63
N ALA A 73 8.40 3.15 3.67
CA ALA A 73 8.45 4.06 2.53
C ALA A 73 9.89 4.34 2.08
N VAL A 74 10.82 4.56 3.03
CA VAL A 74 12.25 4.71 2.74
C VAL A 74 12.79 3.48 2.00
N VAL A 75 12.47 2.28 2.48
CA VAL A 75 12.88 1.04 1.81
C VAL A 75 12.30 0.96 0.40
N LEU A 76 11.04 1.31 0.18
CA LEU A 76 10.43 1.28 -1.16
C LEU A 76 11.12 2.23 -2.13
N ILE A 77 11.52 3.42 -1.67
CA ILE A 77 12.22 4.41 -2.49
C ILE A 77 13.63 3.93 -2.84
N MET A 78 14.34 3.29 -1.91
CA MET A 78 15.67 2.73 -2.19
C MET A 78 15.70 1.73 -3.34
N TYR A 79 14.59 1.04 -3.60
CA TYR A 79 14.48 0.03 -4.67
C TYR A 79 13.54 0.49 -5.81
N VAL A 80 13.23 1.78 -5.92
CA VAL A 80 12.24 2.27 -6.89
C VAL A 80 12.67 2.03 -8.34
N ASP A 81 13.96 2.20 -8.63
CA ASP A 81 14.54 2.04 -9.97
C ASP A 81 15.08 0.63 -10.24
N GLU A 82 15.04 -0.24 -9.22
CA GLU A 82 15.63 -1.57 -9.32
C GLU A 82 14.73 -2.51 -10.12
N ARG A 83 15.34 -3.18 -11.09
CA ARG A 83 14.67 -4.14 -11.98
C ARG A 83 15.40 -5.47 -11.99
N TYR A 84 14.62 -6.54 -11.87
CA TYR A 84 15.12 -7.90 -11.88
C TYR A 84 14.65 -8.62 -13.14
N ARG A 85 15.52 -9.45 -13.72
CA ARG A 85 15.14 -10.37 -14.81
C ARG A 85 14.75 -11.72 -14.21
N ILE A 86 13.49 -12.09 -14.35
CA ILE A 86 12.94 -13.37 -13.88
C ILE A 86 12.31 -14.07 -15.08
N PHE A 87 12.78 -15.28 -15.41
CA PHE A 87 12.32 -16.05 -16.57
C PHE A 87 12.27 -15.26 -17.90
N GLY A 88 13.22 -14.35 -18.11
CA GLY A 88 13.29 -13.50 -19.30
C GLY A 88 12.40 -12.24 -19.26
N VAL A 89 11.57 -12.08 -18.23
CA VAL A 89 10.71 -10.90 -18.03
C VAL A 89 11.40 -9.91 -17.09
N SER A 90 11.38 -8.62 -17.43
CA SER A 90 11.84 -7.55 -16.54
C SER A 90 10.74 -7.19 -15.55
N VAL A 91 11.05 -7.29 -14.26
CA VAL A 91 10.13 -7.05 -13.15
C VAL A 91 10.70 -5.97 -12.23
N ASN A 92 9.93 -4.92 -11.96
CA ASN A 92 10.29 -3.87 -11.00
C ASN A 92 10.30 -4.44 -9.57
N ALA A 93 11.23 -3.97 -8.73
CA ALA A 93 11.37 -4.41 -7.35
C ALA A 93 10.08 -4.23 -6.53
N TRP A 94 9.36 -3.11 -6.73
CA TRP A 94 8.09 -2.87 -6.04
C TRP A 94 7.01 -3.91 -6.41
N SER A 95 7.03 -4.45 -7.64
CA SER A 95 6.00 -5.37 -8.11
C SER A 95 6.28 -6.73 -7.55
N LEU A 96 7.57 -7.07 -7.44
CA LEU A 96 8.04 -8.24 -6.74
C LEU A 96 7.68 -8.18 -5.25
N PHE A 97 7.85 -7.02 -4.60
CA PHE A 97 7.44 -6.84 -3.21
C PHE A 97 5.92 -7.05 -3.04
N LEU A 98 5.11 -6.44 -3.92
CA LEU A 98 3.66 -6.64 -3.92
C LEU A 98 3.28 -8.11 -4.12
N ALA A 99 3.99 -8.82 -5.02
CA ALA A 99 3.78 -10.25 -5.25
C ALA A 99 4.07 -11.08 -3.99
N VAL A 100 5.14 -10.78 -3.27
CA VAL A 100 5.49 -11.45 -2.01
C VAL A 100 4.44 -11.19 -0.92
N LEU A 101 3.91 -9.97 -0.82
CA LEU A 101 2.81 -9.66 0.10
C LEU A 101 1.56 -10.48 -0.23
N TYR A 102 1.15 -10.52 -1.48
CA TYR A 102 -0.01 -11.29 -1.93
C TYR A 102 0.17 -12.78 -1.69
N LEU A 103 1.35 -13.33 -2.01
CA LEU A 103 1.67 -14.72 -1.73
C LEU A 103 1.55 -15.04 -0.24
N THR A 104 2.09 -14.17 0.62
CA THR A 104 2.01 -14.33 2.08
C THR A 104 0.57 -14.34 2.58
N MET A 105 -0.28 -13.44 2.06
CA MET A 105 -1.69 -13.37 2.40
C MET A 105 -2.46 -14.62 1.94
N LEU A 106 -2.23 -15.07 0.71
CA LEU A 106 -2.86 -16.28 0.16
C LEU A 106 -2.42 -17.53 0.92
N LEU A 107 -1.14 -17.65 1.25
CA LEU A 107 -0.61 -18.74 2.05
C LEU A 107 -1.27 -18.79 3.43
N TYR A 108 -1.38 -17.64 4.11
CA TYR A 108 -2.09 -17.58 5.39
C TYR A 108 -3.58 -17.91 5.26
N PHE A 109 -4.23 -17.50 4.18
CA PHE A 109 -5.64 -17.84 3.94
C PHE A 109 -5.86 -19.36 3.80
N ILE A 110 -4.99 -20.03 3.04
CA ILE A 110 -5.03 -21.49 2.89
C ILE A 110 -4.65 -22.17 4.21
N PHE A 111 -3.53 -21.75 4.80
CA PHE A 111 -2.93 -22.30 6.01
C PHE A 111 -2.83 -21.22 7.10
N PRO A 112 -3.86 -21.06 7.95
CA PRO A 112 -3.92 -19.99 8.96
C PRO A 112 -3.04 -20.34 10.18
N VAL A 113 -1.74 -20.54 9.94
CA VAL A 113 -0.76 -20.89 10.96
C VAL A 113 -0.38 -19.64 11.75
N LYS A 114 -0.25 -19.78 13.07
CA LYS A 114 0.09 -18.65 13.97
C LYS A 114 1.41 -17.96 13.59
N GLN A 115 2.35 -18.69 12.98
CA GLN A 115 3.67 -18.21 12.56
C GLN A 115 3.60 -17.16 11.44
N PHE A 116 2.54 -17.14 10.63
CA PHE A 116 2.35 -16.13 9.56
C PHE A 116 1.74 -14.81 10.09
N LYS A 117 1.25 -14.77 11.34
CA LYS A 117 0.62 -13.55 11.89
C LYS A 117 1.55 -12.33 11.93
N PRO A 118 2.85 -12.44 12.32
CA PRO A 118 3.77 -11.31 12.25
C PRO A 118 3.93 -10.78 10.82
N LEU A 119 4.00 -11.67 9.83
CA LEU A 119 4.10 -11.28 8.43
C LEU A 119 2.82 -10.58 7.94
N LEU A 120 1.64 -11.04 8.37
CA LEU A 120 0.39 -10.35 8.08
C LEU A 120 0.35 -8.93 8.67
N SER A 121 0.96 -8.72 9.83
CA SER A 121 1.00 -7.40 10.48
C SER A 121 1.83 -6.37 9.72
N LEU A 122 2.71 -6.81 8.81
CA LEU A 122 3.47 -5.93 7.91
C LEU A 122 2.62 -5.43 6.73
N VAL A 123 1.49 -6.07 6.41
CA VAL A 123 0.69 -5.69 5.25
C VAL A 123 0.07 -4.29 5.41
N PRO A 124 -0.52 -3.91 6.56
CA PRO A 124 -0.94 -2.53 6.79
C PRO A 124 0.20 -1.52 6.73
N VAL A 125 1.38 -1.90 7.25
CA VAL A 125 2.58 -1.07 7.20
C VAL A 125 2.98 -0.83 5.74
N ALA A 126 3.03 -1.88 4.93
CA ALA A 126 3.30 -1.78 3.51
C ALA A 126 2.27 -0.91 2.81
N GLY A 127 0.98 -1.15 2.98
CA GLY A 127 -0.07 -0.35 2.35
C GLY A 127 0.06 1.15 2.65
N VAL A 128 0.33 1.51 3.91
CA VAL A 128 0.56 2.91 4.31
C VAL A 128 1.91 3.41 3.79
N SER A 129 2.94 2.56 3.69
CA SER A 129 4.23 2.94 3.09
C SER A 129 4.05 3.36 1.62
N TRP A 130 3.32 2.56 0.84
CA TRP A 130 2.94 2.91 -0.54
C TRP A 130 2.16 4.22 -0.61
N PHE A 131 1.19 4.41 0.29
CA PHE A 131 0.45 5.67 0.39
C PHE A 131 1.39 6.86 0.58
N LEU A 132 2.35 6.77 1.51
CA LEU A 132 3.28 7.85 1.82
C LEU A 132 4.20 8.21 0.64
N VAL A 133 4.70 7.20 -0.09
CA VAL A 133 5.58 7.42 -1.26
C VAL A 133 4.85 8.28 -2.31
N TRP A 134 3.64 7.89 -2.71
CA TRP A 134 2.90 8.60 -3.75
C TRP A 134 2.32 9.94 -3.30
N THR A 135 1.86 10.02 -2.05
CA THR A 135 1.20 11.22 -1.52
C THR A 135 2.20 12.33 -1.21
N PHE A 136 3.36 11.98 -0.65
CA PHE A 136 4.30 12.98 -0.13
C PHE A 136 5.55 13.09 -0.97
N VAL A 137 6.21 11.96 -1.27
CA VAL A 137 7.57 12.01 -1.80
C VAL A 137 7.62 12.60 -3.20
N GLY A 138 6.73 12.18 -4.11
CA GLY A 138 6.66 12.77 -5.45
C GLY A 138 6.36 14.28 -5.43
N PRO A 139 5.21 14.72 -4.90
CA PRO A 139 4.82 16.13 -4.93
C PRO A 139 5.76 17.07 -4.16
N ILE A 140 6.31 16.64 -3.01
CA ILE A 140 7.21 17.47 -2.22
C ILE A 140 8.59 17.59 -2.89
N SER A 141 9.09 16.54 -3.53
CA SER A 141 10.38 16.61 -4.25
C SER A 141 10.30 17.64 -5.38
N LEU A 142 9.22 17.62 -6.17
CA LEU A 142 9.00 18.61 -7.22
C LEU A 142 8.86 20.04 -6.67
N THR A 143 8.17 20.19 -5.53
CA THR A 143 8.05 21.50 -4.86
C THR A 143 9.41 22.02 -4.40
N TYR A 144 10.23 21.15 -3.83
CA TYR A 144 11.57 21.49 -3.38
C TYR A 144 12.47 21.90 -4.54
N GLU A 145 12.47 21.14 -5.64
CA GLU A 145 13.22 21.49 -6.85
C GLU A 145 12.80 22.82 -7.43
N LEU A 146 11.48 23.08 -7.47
CA LEU A 146 10.93 24.34 -7.96
C LEU A 146 11.41 25.54 -7.13
N ILE A 147 11.33 25.43 -5.80
CA ILE A 147 11.77 26.49 -4.89
C ILE A 147 13.29 26.72 -5.02
N SER A 148 14.06 25.63 -5.11
CA SER A 148 15.52 25.68 -5.21
C SER A 148 16.00 26.31 -6.52
N ASN A 149 15.28 26.08 -7.62
CA ASN A 149 15.61 26.59 -8.95
C ASN A 149 14.86 27.87 -9.34
N LYS A 150 14.24 28.57 -8.38
CA LYS A 150 13.45 29.78 -8.66
C LYS A 150 14.21 30.85 -9.44
N THR A 151 15.52 30.98 -9.24
CA THR A 151 16.35 32.01 -9.87
C THR A 151 16.74 31.69 -11.32
N THR A 152 16.60 30.43 -11.76
CA THR A 152 16.98 29.98 -13.11
C THR A 152 15.77 29.83 -14.04
N ILE A 153 14.56 29.73 -13.48
CA ILE A 153 13.31 29.57 -14.24
C ILE A 153 12.72 30.95 -14.56
N SER A 154 12.22 31.13 -15.80
CA SER A 154 11.50 32.34 -16.15
C SER A 154 10.23 32.49 -15.29
N ILE A 155 9.93 33.71 -14.84
CA ILE A 155 8.79 33.98 -13.94
C ILE A 155 7.46 33.44 -14.51
N ALA A 156 7.27 33.55 -15.83
CA ALA A 156 6.08 33.04 -16.51
C ALA A 156 5.95 31.51 -16.46
N ASN A 157 7.06 30.77 -16.56
CA ASN A 157 7.03 29.31 -16.47
C ASN A 157 6.93 28.86 -15.00
N TYR A 158 7.60 29.55 -14.08
CA TYR A 158 7.52 29.30 -12.65
C TYR A 158 6.08 29.41 -12.14
N GLN A 159 5.36 30.47 -12.53
CA GLN A 159 3.97 30.66 -12.14
C GLN A 159 3.05 29.55 -12.67
N LYS A 160 3.22 29.15 -13.94
CA LYS A 160 2.44 28.04 -14.54
C LYS A 160 2.63 26.73 -13.78
N VAL A 161 3.85 26.41 -13.34
CA VAL A 161 4.11 25.17 -12.59
C VAL A 161 3.55 25.27 -11.17
N ILE A 162 3.62 26.44 -10.53
CA ILE A 162 2.96 26.67 -9.22
C ILE A 162 1.45 26.46 -9.33
N ASP A 163 0.82 26.97 -10.38
CA ASP A 163 -0.63 26.86 -10.56
C ASP A 163 -1.08 25.40 -10.76
N LEU A 164 -0.21 24.54 -11.29
CA LEU A 164 -0.43 23.09 -11.45
C LEU A 164 -0.11 22.27 -10.19
N LEU A 165 0.59 22.87 -9.21
CA LEU A 165 1.05 22.17 -8.03
C LEU A 165 -0.10 21.54 -7.21
N PRO A 166 -1.23 22.23 -6.95
CA PRO A 166 -2.35 21.64 -6.22
C PRO A 166 -2.93 20.39 -6.89
N GLU A 167 -3.01 20.37 -8.22
CA GLU A 167 -3.49 19.22 -8.99
C GLU A 167 -2.52 18.04 -8.87
N LEU A 168 -1.22 18.29 -8.93
CA LEU A 168 -0.20 17.27 -8.70
C LEU A 168 -0.29 16.65 -7.29
N TYR A 169 -0.50 17.47 -6.26
CA TYR A 169 -0.70 16.96 -4.89
C TYR A 169 -1.98 16.12 -4.77
N LEU A 170 -3.06 16.53 -5.44
CA LEU A 170 -4.30 15.78 -5.47
C LEU A 170 -4.13 14.43 -6.18
N ASP A 171 -3.47 14.42 -7.33
CA ASP A 171 -3.17 13.21 -8.11
C ASP A 171 -2.25 12.27 -7.34
N GLY A 172 -1.23 12.80 -6.66
CA GLY A 172 -0.36 12.05 -5.77
C GLY A 172 -1.12 11.41 -4.61
N PHE A 173 -2.03 12.16 -3.98
CA PHE A 173 -2.89 11.64 -2.92
C PHE A 173 -3.85 10.55 -3.42
N GLN A 174 -4.51 10.75 -4.57
CA GLN A 174 -5.37 9.74 -5.18
C GLN A 174 -4.60 8.47 -5.53
N SER A 175 -3.43 8.61 -6.17
CA SER A 175 -2.54 7.50 -6.51
C SER A 175 -2.06 6.76 -5.27
N GLY A 176 -1.77 7.49 -4.19
CA GLY A 176 -1.45 6.93 -2.88
C GLY A 176 -2.60 6.11 -2.30
N LEU A 177 -3.83 6.64 -2.35
CA LEU A 177 -5.02 5.91 -1.87
C LEU A 177 -5.24 4.63 -2.68
N PHE A 178 -5.17 4.70 -4.01
CA PHE A 178 -5.30 3.51 -4.85
C PHE A 178 -4.22 2.49 -4.54
N SER A 179 -2.96 2.90 -4.42
CA SER A 179 -1.84 2.02 -4.08
C SER A 179 -2.02 1.34 -2.72
N MET A 180 -2.50 2.08 -1.72
CA MET A 180 -2.82 1.52 -0.41
C MET A 180 -3.93 0.47 -0.50
N LEU A 181 -5.00 0.77 -1.24
CA LEU A 181 -6.13 -0.13 -1.42
C LEU A 181 -5.73 -1.41 -2.17
N LEU A 182 -4.82 -1.31 -3.15
CA LEU A 182 -4.23 -2.47 -3.82
C LEU A 182 -3.52 -3.41 -2.84
N VAL A 183 -2.89 -2.90 -1.79
CA VAL A 183 -2.28 -3.77 -0.76
C VAL A 183 -3.34 -4.29 0.21
N LEU A 184 -4.28 -3.43 0.63
CA LEU A 184 -5.20 -3.71 1.73
C LEU A 184 -6.43 -4.55 1.36
N TRP A 185 -6.87 -4.59 0.10
CA TRP A 185 -8.09 -5.32 -0.28
C TRP A 185 -7.98 -6.82 0.06
N LEU A 186 -6.86 -7.45 -0.31
CA LEU A 186 -6.62 -8.86 -0.05
C LEU A 186 -6.40 -9.09 1.44
N TYR A 187 -5.77 -8.15 2.14
CA TYR A 187 -5.59 -8.23 3.59
C TYR A 187 -6.93 -8.25 4.33
N ALA A 188 -7.83 -7.33 3.98
CA ALA A 188 -9.17 -7.27 4.52
C ALA A 188 -9.95 -8.56 4.21
N PHE A 189 -9.88 -9.03 2.96
CA PHE A 189 -10.48 -10.30 2.57
C PHE A 189 -9.97 -11.47 3.42
N VAL A 190 -8.65 -11.58 3.56
CA VAL A 190 -8.02 -12.68 4.29
C VAL A 190 -8.39 -12.63 5.77
N ILE A 191 -8.40 -11.47 6.42
CA ILE A 191 -8.80 -11.36 7.83
C ILE A 191 -10.28 -11.68 8.04
N LEU A 192 -11.17 -11.11 7.21
CA LEU A 192 -12.61 -11.28 7.36
C LEU A 192 -13.05 -12.70 6.98
N CYS A 193 -12.45 -13.29 5.95
CA CYS A 193 -12.83 -14.59 5.40
C CYS A 193 -11.91 -15.75 5.82
N HIS A 194 -10.93 -15.55 6.73
CA HIS A 194 -10.01 -16.61 7.16
C HIS A 194 -10.68 -17.87 7.74
N ASN A 195 -11.97 -17.82 8.10
CA ASN A 195 -12.72 -18.95 8.65
C ASN A 195 -14.06 -19.17 7.90
N PRO A 196 -14.02 -19.86 6.74
CA PRO A 196 -15.21 -20.07 5.91
C PRO A 196 -16.31 -20.87 6.62
N LYS A 197 -15.96 -21.74 7.58
CA LYS A 197 -16.95 -22.49 8.38
C LYS A 197 -17.79 -21.54 9.25
N ARG A 198 -17.14 -20.60 9.94
CA ARG A 198 -17.84 -19.62 10.80
C ARG A 198 -18.67 -18.66 9.95
N SER A 199 -18.12 -18.17 8.84
CA SER A 199 -18.84 -17.29 7.92
C SER A 199 -20.08 -17.99 7.33
N TYR A 200 -19.94 -19.26 6.92
CA TYR A 200 -21.06 -20.06 6.45
C TYR A 200 -22.12 -20.28 7.53
N GLN A 201 -21.72 -20.63 8.76
CA GLN A 201 -22.66 -20.83 9.87
C GLN A 201 -23.43 -19.55 10.23
N GLN A 202 -22.78 -18.38 10.14
CA GLN A 202 -23.43 -17.09 10.35
C GLN A 202 -24.41 -16.75 9.21
N LEU A 203 -24.03 -16.98 7.95
CA LEU A 203 -24.91 -16.77 6.81
C LEU A 203 -26.13 -17.71 6.85
N ALA A 204 -25.90 -18.99 7.15
CA ALA A 204 -26.96 -19.99 7.28
C ALA A 204 -27.94 -19.62 8.41
N SER A 205 -27.45 -19.16 9.56
CA SER A 205 -28.33 -18.76 10.67
C SER A 205 -29.14 -17.49 10.36
N HIS A 206 -28.55 -16.52 9.62
CA HIS A 206 -29.28 -15.35 9.14
C HIS A 206 -30.35 -15.72 8.10
N ALA A 207 -30.01 -16.59 7.14
CA ALA A 207 -30.96 -17.05 6.13
C ALA A 207 -32.14 -17.80 6.76
N VAL A 208 -31.88 -18.64 7.78
CA VAL A 208 -32.93 -19.31 8.55
C VAL A 208 -33.78 -18.31 9.33
N LYS A 209 -33.17 -17.30 9.97
CA LYS A 209 -33.92 -16.23 10.65
C LYS A 209 -34.81 -15.43 9.71
N ILE A 210 -34.32 -15.07 8.52
CA ILE A 210 -35.10 -14.34 7.52
C ILE A 210 -36.26 -15.20 7.03
N ARG A 211 -36.01 -16.47 6.71
CA ARG A 211 -37.07 -17.41 6.30
C ARG A 211 -38.13 -17.56 7.39
N ASN A 212 -37.73 -17.69 8.65
CA ASN A 212 -38.66 -17.82 9.77
C ASN A 212 -39.38 -16.51 10.15
N ALA A 213 -38.93 -15.35 9.64
CA ALA A 213 -39.62 -14.07 9.82
C ALA A 213 -40.63 -13.79 8.70
N TRP A 214 -40.56 -14.55 7.61
CA TRP A 214 -41.48 -14.49 6.46
C TRP A 214 -42.63 -15.51 6.54
N HIS A 215 -42.52 -16.49 7.45
CA HIS A 215 -43.57 -17.44 7.81
C HIS A 215 -44.20 -17.04 9.15
#